data_AF-A0A6A0GZB5-F1
#
_entry.id   AF-A0A6A0GZB5-F1
#
_cell.length_a   1.000
_cell.length_b   1.000
_cell.length_c   1.000
_cell.angle_alpha   90.00
_cell.angle_beta   90.00
_cell.angle_gamma   90.00
#
_symmetry.space_group_name_H-M   'P 1'
#
loop_
_entity.id
_entity.type
_entity.pdbx_description
1 polymer ?
#
loop_
_entity_poly.entity_id
_entity_poly.type
_entity_poly.pdbx_seq_one_letter_code
_entity_poly.pdbx_strand_id
1 'polypeptide(L)'
;DRFEELQELVIHLSKFLREQKVKHHIFVINQVDKFRFNRASLLNVGFMEAGRTYDYIALHDIDLLPTNQELSYRYPSSGPMHVAAPNLHPRYHYPTFIGGVLLLTREHFLLVNGLSNVYWGWGLEDDELYARLKDAQLQIQRPGNLSTGTASFRHIHDRHVRHRDEVRCYDQHLLTRRRDRRTGLNTLNYYVMSRRKLSIEGFRLTVLNVALQCDEKETPWCDCQRSMNNSNMEESKKILAAIPPNELIAPKIDRKKHISRDA
;
A
#
# COMPACT_ATOMS: atom_id res chain seq x y z
N ASP A 1 -16.30 -1.60 3.00
CA ASP A 1 -16.59 -2.21 1.68
C ASP A 1 -15.69 -3.41 1.33
N ARG A 2 -15.02 -4.08 2.30
CA ARG A 2 -14.22 -5.30 2.03
C ARG A 2 -14.43 -6.35 3.13
N PHE A 3 -15.68 -6.49 3.59
CA PHE A 3 -15.98 -7.29 4.78
C PHE A 3 -15.85 -8.80 4.52
N GLU A 4 -16.26 -9.26 3.34
CA GLU A 4 -16.11 -10.66 2.92
C GLU A 4 -14.62 -11.03 2.80
N GLU A 5 -13.84 -10.18 2.13
CA GLU A 5 -12.39 -10.35 2.02
C GLU A 5 -11.70 -10.30 3.39
N LEU A 6 -12.18 -9.46 4.32
CA LEU A 6 -11.68 -9.42 5.69
C LEU A 6 -11.88 -10.75 6.42
N GLN A 7 -13.07 -11.35 6.30
CA GLN A 7 -13.36 -12.63 6.95
C GLN A 7 -12.43 -13.73 6.43
N GLU A 8 -12.27 -13.82 5.11
CA GLU A 8 -11.35 -14.77 4.49
C GLU A 8 -9.91 -14.54 4.92
N LEU A 9 -9.42 -13.29 4.86
CA LEU A 9 -8.05 -12.97 5.19
C LEU A 9 -7.72 -13.28 6.66
N VAL A 10 -8.57 -12.88 7.60
CA VAL A 10 -8.29 -13.10 9.03
C VAL A 10 -8.14 -14.59 9.31
N ILE A 11 -9.04 -15.43 8.78
CA ILE A 11 -8.97 -16.88 8.99
C ILE A 11 -7.74 -17.46 8.30
N HIS A 12 -7.53 -17.13 7.02
CA HIS A 12 -6.46 -17.69 6.19
C HIS A 12 -5.08 -17.29 6.70
N LEU A 13 -4.84 -15.98 6.82
CA LEU A 13 -3.55 -15.43 7.21
C LEU A 13 -3.17 -15.87 8.63
N SER A 14 -4.13 -15.90 9.56
CA SER A 14 -3.80 -16.31 10.93
C SER A 14 -3.40 -17.78 11.05
N LYS A 15 -4.02 -18.68 10.24
CA LYS A 15 -3.58 -20.09 10.15
C LYS A 15 -2.19 -20.18 9.50
N PHE A 16 -2.02 -19.50 8.38
CA PHE A 16 -0.76 -19.45 7.63
C PHE A 16 0.42 -18.99 8.51
N LEU A 17 0.26 -17.88 9.24
CA LEU A 17 1.28 -17.36 10.14
C LEU A 17 1.52 -18.24 11.37
N ARG A 18 0.49 -18.92 11.88
CA ARG A 18 0.64 -19.88 12.99
C ARG A 18 1.50 -21.08 12.60
N GLU A 19 1.32 -21.61 11.40
CA GLU A 19 2.14 -22.72 10.88
C GLU A 19 3.61 -22.31 10.77
N GLN A 20 3.88 -21.05 10.42
CA GLN A 20 5.24 -20.49 10.42
C GLN A 20 5.78 -20.10 11.80
N LYS A 21 4.98 -20.28 12.86
CA LYS A 21 5.27 -19.87 14.24
C LYS A 21 5.52 -18.36 14.39
N VAL A 22 4.86 -17.55 13.56
CA VAL A 22 4.95 -16.09 13.58
C VAL A 22 3.90 -15.54 14.55
N LYS A 23 4.36 -14.92 15.65
CA LYS A 23 3.50 -14.14 16.55
C LYS A 23 3.05 -12.88 15.82
N HIS A 24 1.74 -12.63 15.82
CA HIS A 24 1.17 -11.52 15.07
C HIS A 24 -0.12 -11.02 15.73
N HIS A 25 -0.54 -9.82 15.32
CA HIS A 25 -1.85 -9.27 15.58
C HIS A 25 -2.31 -8.51 14.34
N ILE A 26 -3.57 -8.65 13.94
CA ILE A 26 -4.11 -8.00 12.75
C ILE A 26 -4.77 -6.68 13.15
N PHE A 27 -4.29 -5.58 12.57
CA PHE A 27 -4.93 -4.27 12.65
C PHE A 27 -5.64 -3.96 11.33
N VAL A 28 -6.95 -3.75 11.40
CA VAL A 28 -7.76 -3.27 10.27
C VAL A 28 -7.93 -1.78 10.41
N ILE A 29 -7.36 -1.02 9.48
CA ILE A 29 -7.46 0.43 9.46
C ILE A 29 -8.59 0.82 8.53
N ASN A 30 -9.77 1.05 9.12
CA ASN A 30 -10.99 1.35 8.40
C ASN A 30 -11.14 2.87 8.23
N GLN A 31 -10.95 3.37 7.02
CA GLN A 31 -11.19 4.77 6.68
C GLN A 31 -12.70 5.06 6.76
N VAL A 32 -13.09 6.06 7.56
CA VAL A 32 -14.50 6.44 7.78
C VAL A 32 -14.80 7.90 7.43
N ASP A 33 -13.79 8.67 7.06
CA ASP A 33 -14.01 9.95 6.37
C ASP A 33 -14.59 9.73 4.96
N LYS A 34 -14.96 10.83 4.30
CA LYS A 34 -15.61 10.81 2.98
C LYS A 34 -14.65 11.09 1.82
N PHE A 35 -13.36 11.22 2.10
CA PHE A 35 -12.37 11.41 1.05
C PHE A 35 -12.15 10.10 0.29
N ARG A 36 -11.43 10.19 -0.82
CA ARG A 36 -11.00 9.00 -1.57
C ARG A 36 -10.13 8.10 -0.70
N PHE A 37 -10.06 6.83 -1.04
CA PHE A 37 -9.26 5.87 -0.26
C PHE A 37 -7.77 6.23 -0.28
N ASN A 38 -7.13 6.35 0.88
CA ASN A 38 -5.70 6.68 1.00
C ASN A 38 -4.96 5.58 1.74
N ARG A 39 -4.57 4.53 1.00
CA ARG A 39 -3.90 3.35 1.54
C ARG A 39 -2.64 3.70 2.33
N ALA A 40 -1.81 4.60 1.80
CA ALA A 40 -0.54 4.98 2.42
C ALA A 40 -0.73 5.64 3.79
N SER A 41 -1.63 6.62 3.89
CA SER A 41 -1.93 7.28 5.16
C SER A 41 -2.54 6.31 6.17
N LEU A 42 -3.41 5.39 5.74
CA LEU A 42 -3.96 4.36 6.63
C LEU A 42 -2.89 3.40 7.16
N LEU A 43 -1.92 3.01 6.33
CA LEU A 43 -0.80 2.18 6.77
C LEU A 43 0.09 2.92 7.77
N ASN A 44 0.33 4.23 7.55
CA ASN A 44 1.00 5.09 8.52
C ASN A 44 0.22 5.15 9.85
N VAL A 45 -1.11 5.29 9.81
CA VAL A 45 -1.96 5.27 11.02
C VAL A 45 -1.82 3.93 11.72
N GLY A 46 -1.93 2.80 11.00
CA GLY A 46 -1.76 1.48 11.59
C GLY A 46 -0.42 1.31 12.31
N PHE A 47 0.67 1.82 11.72
CA PHE A 47 1.98 1.81 12.35
C PHE A 47 2.05 2.63 13.64
N MET A 48 1.48 3.84 13.64
CA MET A 48 1.43 4.71 14.83
C MET A 48 0.61 4.06 15.94
N GLU A 49 -0.54 3.49 15.58
CA GLU A 49 -1.51 2.93 16.52
C GLU A 49 -1.16 1.55 17.06
N ALA A 50 -0.32 0.80 16.35
CA ALA A 50 0.25 -0.44 16.85
C ALA A 50 1.22 -0.21 18.04
N GLY A 51 1.73 1.02 18.20
CA GLY A 51 2.65 1.37 19.28
C GLY A 51 4.01 0.67 19.16
N ARG A 52 4.72 0.53 20.29
CA ARG A 52 6.09 -0.02 20.33
C ARG A 52 6.17 -1.53 20.59
N THR A 53 5.03 -2.19 20.74
CA THR A 53 4.95 -3.62 21.11
C THR A 53 5.43 -4.55 19.98
N TYR A 54 5.34 -4.10 18.74
CA TYR A 54 5.67 -4.88 17.55
C TYR A 54 7.00 -4.39 16.96
N ASP A 55 7.88 -5.33 16.69
CA ASP A 55 9.25 -5.16 16.19
C ASP A 55 9.32 -4.96 14.67
N TYR A 56 8.33 -5.48 13.93
CA TYR A 56 8.17 -5.27 12.49
C TYR A 56 6.70 -5.23 12.09
N ILE A 57 6.42 -4.76 10.87
CA ILE A 57 5.09 -4.68 10.29
C ILE A 57 5.05 -5.42 8.95
N ALA A 58 3.86 -5.90 8.59
CA ALA A 58 3.52 -6.32 7.23
C ALA A 58 2.46 -5.36 6.68
N LEU A 59 2.81 -4.58 5.66
CA LEU A 59 1.87 -3.80 4.87
C LEU A 59 1.15 -4.77 3.95
N HIS A 60 -0.14 -5.01 4.14
CA HIS A 60 -0.83 -6.15 3.56
C HIS A 60 -2.16 -5.76 2.94
N ASP A 61 -2.36 -6.09 1.66
CA ASP A 61 -3.65 -5.92 0.98
C ASP A 61 -4.66 -6.94 1.47
N ILE A 62 -5.91 -6.51 1.65
CA ILE A 62 -6.94 -7.35 2.27
C ILE A 62 -7.37 -8.54 1.40
N ASP A 63 -7.15 -8.43 0.09
CA ASP A 63 -7.63 -9.37 -0.93
C ASP A 63 -6.53 -10.32 -1.45
N LEU A 64 -5.30 -10.26 -0.91
CA LEU A 64 -4.16 -11.01 -1.45
C LEU A 64 -3.67 -12.07 -0.46
N LEU A 65 -4.04 -13.33 -0.67
CA LEU A 65 -3.77 -14.42 0.28
C LEU A 65 -2.58 -15.29 -0.15
N PRO A 66 -1.56 -15.50 0.70
CA PRO A 66 -0.44 -16.37 0.38
C PRO A 66 -0.87 -17.84 0.37
N THR A 67 -0.52 -18.59 -0.67
CA THR A 67 -0.89 -20.02 -0.80
C THR A 67 0.33 -20.95 -0.71
N ASN A 68 1.55 -20.43 -0.88
CA ASN A 68 2.79 -21.19 -0.76
C ASN A 68 3.45 -20.94 0.62
N GLN A 69 3.68 -22.01 1.39
CA GLN A 69 4.29 -21.95 2.72
C GLN A 69 5.77 -21.53 2.74
N GLU A 70 6.44 -21.51 1.59
CA GLU A 70 7.79 -20.95 1.45
C GLU A 70 7.82 -19.41 1.49
N LEU A 71 6.66 -18.75 1.38
CA LEU A 71 6.53 -17.30 1.58
C LEU A 71 6.72 -16.96 3.06
N SER A 72 7.94 -16.60 3.41
CA SER A 72 8.30 -16.26 4.79
C SER A 72 7.73 -14.91 5.23
N TYR A 73 7.00 -14.93 6.35
CA TYR A 73 6.57 -13.73 7.08
C TYR A 73 7.44 -13.45 8.32
N ARG A 74 8.62 -14.06 8.41
CA ARG A 74 9.53 -13.87 9.55
C ARG A 74 10.14 -12.47 9.55
N TYR A 75 10.71 -12.10 10.69
CA TYR A 75 11.40 -10.83 10.91
C TYR A 75 12.39 -10.52 9.75
N PRO A 76 12.27 -9.36 9.08
CA PRO A 76 13.06 -9.02 7.90
C PRO A 76 14.44 -8.45 8.27
N SER A 77 15.33 -9.31 8.78
CA SER A 77 16.63 -8.91 9.35
C SER A 77 17.61 -8.27 8.36
N SER A 78 17.51 -8.61 7.07
CA SER A 78 18.47 -8.17 6.03
C SER A 78 18.00 -6.97 5.22
N GLY A 79 16.86 -6.37 5.58
CA GLY A 79 16.20 -5.31 4.80
C GLY A 79 14.72 -5.63 4.55
N PRO A 80 13.95 -4.67 4.00
CA PRO A 80 12.53 -4.87 3.68
C PRO A 80 12.31 -6.14 2.85
N MET A 81 11.31 -6.95 3.20
CA MET A 81 10.98 -8.20 2.50
C MET A 81 9.68 -8.01 1.70
N HIS A 82 9.78 -7.93 0.38
CA HIS A 82 8.63 -7.85 -0.51
C HIS A 82 8.12 -9.26 -0.84
N VAL A 83 7.16 -9.73 -0.05
CA VAL A 83 6.60 -11.10 -0.13
C VAL A 83 5.80 -11.29 -1.42
N ALA A 84 5.04 -10.27 -1.83
CA ALA A 84 4.27 -10.28 -3.08
C ALA A 84 5.11 -9.87 -4.30
N ALA A 85 6.27 -10.52 -4.48
CA ALA A 85 7.24 -10.18 -5.53
C ALA A 85 6.64 -10.16 -6.94
N PRO A 86 7.19 -9.39 -7.90
CA PRO A 86 6.59 -9.21 -9.22
C PRO A 86 6.42 -10.51 -10.02
N ASN A 87 7.30 -11.49 -9.83
CA ASN A 87 7.23 -12.82 -10.44
C ASN A 87 6.20 -13.75 -9.77
N LEU A 88 5.67 -13.36 -8.61
CA LEU A 88 4.70 -14.12 -7.81
C LEU A 88 3.33 -13.44 -7.75
N HIS A 89 3.27 -12.12 -7.92
CA HIS A 89 2.01 -11.38 -7.90
C HIS A 89 1.19 -11.71 -9.15
N PRO A 90 -0.12 -11.99 -9.06
CA PRO A 90 -0.95 -12.38 -10.20
C PRO A 90 -1.22 -11.27 -11.24
N ARG A 91 -0.69 -10.06 -11.03
CA ARG A 91 -1.09 -8.87 -11.82
C ARG A 91 0.04 -7.92 -12.11
N TYR A 92 0.88 -7.56 -11.13
CA TYR A 92 1.91 -6.54 -11.28
C TYR A 92 3.30 -7.18 -11.37
N HIS A 93 3.98 -7.00 -12.51
CA HIS A 93 5.21 -7.70 -12.87
C HIS A 93 6.39 -6.76 -13.19
N TYR A 94 6.26 -5.46 -12.90
CA TYR A 94 7.36 -4.52 -13.15
C TYR A 94 8.42 -4.59 -12.03
N PRO A 95 9.72 -4.34 -12.34
CA PRO A 95 10.81 -4.58 -11.40
C PRO A 95 10.75 -3.79 -10.09
N THR A 96 10.21 -2.56 -10.11
CA THR A 96 10.14 -1.66 -8.96
C THR A 96 8.88 -1.85 -8.10
N PHE A 97 7.99 -2.77 -8.48
CA PHE A 97 6.75 -3.03 -7.75
C PHE A 97 7.04 -3.52 -6.33
N ILE A 98 6.41 -2.89 -5.33
CA ILE A 98 6.46 -3.29 -3.91
C ILE A 98 5.10 -3.29 -3.20
N GLY A 99 4.00 -3.21 -3.96
CA GLY A 99 2.64 -3.34 -3.43
C GLY A 99 2.26 -4.77 -3.04
N GLY A 100 1.00 -4.99 -2.67
CA GLY A 100 0.51 -6.29 -2.18
C GLY A 100 0.92 -6.55 -0.74
N VAL A 101 2.07 -7.20 -0.54
CA VAL A 101 2.60 -7.56 0.78
C VAL A 101 4.08 -7.19 0.92
N LEU A 102 4.37 -6.26 1.82
CA LEU A 102 5.73 -5.79 2.12
C LEU A 102 5.98 -5.77 3.63
N LEU A 103 7.05 -6.43 4.08
CA LEU A 103 7.46 -6.48 5.48
C LEU A 103 8.62 -5.50 5.71
N LEU A 104 8.53 -4.72 6.79
CA LEU A 104 9.59 -3.80 7.23
C LEU A 104 9.76 -3.88 8.74
N THR A 105 11.00 -3.80 9.21
CA THR A 105 11.27 -3.57 10.63
C THR A 105 10.70 -2.20 11.04
N ARG A 106 10.38 -2.05 12.32
CA ARG A 106 9.92 -0.76 12.86
C ARG A 106 10.95 0.35 12.58
N GLU A 107 12.23 0.02 12.72
CA GLU A 107 13.35 0.93 12.47
C GLU A 107 13.42 1.37 11.01
N HIS A 108 13.30 0.45 10.05
CA HIS A 108 13.29 0.78 8.62
C HIS A 108 12.09 1.67 8.26
N PHE A 109 10.91 1.40 8.83
CA PHE A 109 9.72 2.19 8.55
C PHE A 109 9.83 3.61 9.12
N LEU A 110 10.41 3.77 10.31
CA LEU A 110 10.74 5.08 10.87
C LEU A 110 11.80 5.82 10.07
N LEU A 111 12.87 5.13 9.66
CA LEU A 111 13.98 5.68 8.88
C LEU A 111 13.49 6.38 7.60
N VAL A 112 12.51 5.77 6.92
CA VAL A 112 11.94 6.33 5.68
C VAL A 112 10.76 7.28 5.91
N ASN A 113 10.45 7.62 7.17
CA ASN A 113 9.29 8.42 7.54
C ASN A 113 7.97 7.85 7.00
N GLY A 114 7.84 6.52 7.00
CA GLY A 114 6.71 5.76 6.45
C GLY A 114 6.40 6.10 4.99
N LEU A 115 5.11 5.99 4.61
CA LEU A 115 4.64 6.31 3.26
C LEU A 115 4.25 7.78 3.13
N SER A 116 4.20 8.32 1.91
CA SER A 116 3.63 9.65 1.66
C SER A 116 2.12 9.71 1.95
N ASN A 117 1.63 10.87 2.38
CA ASN A 117 0.22 11.09 2.68
C ASN A 117 -0.58 11.64 1.47
N VAL A 118 0.06 11.93 0.33
CA VAL A 118 -0.58 12.66 -0.79
C VAL A 118 -1.37 11.77 -1.76
N TYR A 119 -1.32 10.45 -1.58
CA TYR A 119 -1.90 9.45 -2.48
C TYR A 119 -3.36 9.14 -2.15
N TRP A 120 -4.25 9.98 -2.66
CA TRP A 120 -5.70 9.77 -2.59
C TRP A 120 -6.22 9.09 -3.87
N GLY A 121 -6.88 7.94 -3.72
CA GLY A 121 -7.28 7.08 -4.83
C GLY A 121 -6.23 6.01 -5.17
N TRP A 122 -6.45 5.26 -6.25
CA TRP A 122 -5.62 4.11 -6.57
C TRP A 122 -4.28 4.49 -7.24
N GLY A 123 -3.18 4.00 -6.66
CA GLY A 123 -1.87 3.80 -7.28
C GLY A 123 -0.80 4.86 -7.01
N LEU A 124 0.46 4.47 -7.26
CA LEU A 124 1.72 5.22 -7.12
C LEU A 124 2.25 5.37 -5.68
N GLU A 125 1.49 5.00 -4.64
CA GLU A 125 1.96 5.17 -3.27
C GLU A 125 3.05 4.15 -2.88
N ASP A 126 2.97 2.96 -3.48
CA ASP A 126 3.97 1.90 -3.38
C ASP A 126 5.23 2.23 -4.20
N ASP A 127 5.07 2.80 -5.40
CA ASP A 127 6.18 3.34 -6.19
C ASP A 127 6.95 4.45 -5.44
N GLU A 128 6.22 5.33 -4.74
CA GLU A 128 6.82 6.38 -3.93
C GLU A 128 7.59 5.80 -2.75
N LEU A 129 7.01 4.83 -2.04
CA LEU A 129 7.68 4.11 -0.97
C LEU A 129 8.95 3.40 -1.48
N TYR A 130 8.93 2.82 -2.68
CA TYR A 130 10.11 2.22 -3.30
C TYR A 130 11.23 3.26 -3.44
N ALA A 131 10.90 4.45 -3.91
CA ALA A 131 11.86 5.55 -4.00
C ALA A 131 12.40 5.96 -2.61
N ARG A 132 11.57 5.96 -1.56
CA ARG A 132 12.04 6.20 -0.18
C ARG A 132 13.03 5.14 0.30
N LEU A 133 12.73 3.86 0.07
CA LEU A 133 13.60 2.76 0.45
C LEU A 133 14.94 2.82 -0.29
N LYS A 134 14.93 3.23 -1.57
CA LYS A 134 16.15 3.46 -2.35
C LYS A 134 16.97 4.65 -1.85
N ASP A 135 16.32 5.79 -1.55
CA ASP A 135 16.99 6.95 -0.94
C ASP A 135 17.69 6.58 0.37
N ALA A 136 17.05 5.74 1.19
CA ALA A 136 17.58 5.24 2.45
C ALA A 136 18.57 4.07 2.30
N GLN A 137 18.94 3.71 1.06
CA GLN A 137 19.87 2.63 0.74
C GLN A 137 19.48 1.26 1.31
N LEU A 138 18.17 1.04 1.53
CA LEU A 138 17.65 -0.24 2.01
C LEU A 138 17.52 -1.23 0.85
N GLN A 139 18.16 -2.39 1.00
CA GLN A 139 18.06 -3.47 0.04
C GLN A 139 16.75 -4.23 0.23
N ILE A 140 15.89 -4.17 -0.78
CA ILE A 140 14.62 -4.90 -0.81
C ILE A 140 14.90 -6.35 -1.17
N GLN A 141 14.60 -7.24 -0.24
CA GLN A 141 14.65 -8.69 -0.42
C GLN A 141 13.33 -9.18 -1.02
N ARG A 142 13.39 -10.28 -1.76
CA ARG A 142 12.23 -10.97 -2.33
C ARG A 142 12.39 -12.46 -2.13
N PRO A 143 11.29 -13.24 -2.06
CA PRO A 143 11.38 -14.69 -2.15
C PRO A 143 12.15 -15.10 -3.41
N GLY A 144 12.85 -16.23 -3.31
CA GLY A 144 13.52 -16.83 -4.46
C GLY A 144 12.53 -17.28 -5.55
N ASN A 145 13.05 -18.00 -6.54
CA ASN A 145 12.21 -18.56 -7.61
C ASN A 145 11.36 -19.71 -7.06
N LEU A 146 10.15 -19.40 -6.58
CA LEU A 146 9.16 -20.38 -6.18
C LEU A 146 8.52 -21.00 -7.43
N SER A 147 8.44 -22.34 -7.46
CA SER A 147 7.85 -23.10 -8.58
C SER A 147 6.37 -22.78 -8.81
N THR A 148 5.68 -22.29 -7.79
CA THR A 148 4.26 -21.89 -7.84
C THR A 148 4.00 -20.64 -8.67
N GLY A 149 5.02 -19.82 -8.96
CA GLY A 149 4.88 -18.60 -9.79
C GLY A 149 3.73 -17.69 -9.29
N THR A 150 2.84 -17.27 -10.19
CA THR A 150 1.67 -16.44 -9.85
C THR A 150 0.62 -17.15 -8.99
N ALA A 151 0.62 -18.48 -8.95
CA ALA A 151 -0.27 -19.27 -8.08
C ALA A 151 0.16 -19.26 -6.61
N SER A 152 1.26 -18.57 -6.27
CA SER A 152 1.72 -18.34 -4.89
C SER A 152 0.78 -17.41 -4.10
N PHE A 153 -0.12 -16.72 -4.79
CA PHE A 153 -1.17 -15.91 -4.17
C PHE A 153 -2.53 -16.18 -4.80
N ARG A 154 -3.56 -16.20 -3.96
CA ARG A 154 -4.95 -16.08 -4.37
C ARG A 154 -5.38 -14.62 -4.22
N HIS A 155 -5.74 -13.97 -5.34
CA HIS A 155 -6.19 -12.58 -5.35
C HIS A 155 -7.71 -12.51 -5.49
N ILE A 156 -8.40 -12.17 -4.41
CA ILE A 156 -9.87 -12.11 -4.31
C ILE A 156 -10.35 -10.73 -4.76
N HIS A 157 -10.25 -10.45 -6.06
CA HIS A 157 -10.53 -9.12 -6.59
C HIS A 157 -11.30 -9.21 -7.90
N ASP A 158 -12.63 -9.22 -7.79
CA ASP A 158 -13.49 -9.00 -8.95
C ASP A 158 -13.54 -7.51 -9.27
N ARG A 159 -13.02 -7.10 -10.44
CA ARG A 159 -12.98 -5.69 -10.86
C ARG A 159 -14.36 -5.09 -11.11
N HIS A 160 -15.37 -5.91 -11.41
CA HIS A 160 -16.75 -5.47 -11.61
C HIS A 160 -17.44 -5.16 -10.28
N VAL A 161 -17.03 -5.81 -9.20
CA VAL A 161 -17.57 -5.56 -7.84
C VAL A 161 -16.69 -4.56 -7.09
N ARG A 162 -15.37 -4.66 -7.25
CA ARG A 162 -14.35 -3.89 -6.52
C ARG A 162 -13.62 -2.94 -7.46
N HIS A 163 -14.32 -1.89 -7.89
CA HIS A 163 -13.71 -0.89 -8.76
C HIS A 163 -12.50 -0.21 -8.10
N ARG A 164 -11.44 -0.01 -8.90
CA ARG A 164 -10.31 0.84 -8.53
C ARG A 164 -10.65 2.29 -8.84
N ASP A 165 -10.44 3.18 -7.88
CA ASP A 165 -10.57 4.61 -8.09
C ASP A 165 -9.37 5.16 -8.88
N GLU A 166 -9.44 5.01 -10.21
CA GLU A 166 -8.42 5.49 -11.15
C GLU A 166 -8.63 6.94 -11.59
N VAL A 167 -9.63 7.65 -11.02
CA VAL A 167 -9.92 9.04 -11.36
C VAL A 167 -8.68 9.90 -11.11
N ARG A 168 -8.44 10.87 -12.00
CA ARG A 168 -7.42 11.90 -11.85
C ARG A 168 -8.07 13.25 -12.04
N CYS A 169 -7.99 14.11 -11.03
CA CYS A 169 -8.54 15.45 -11.04
C CYS A 169 -7.47 16.46 -10.59
N TYR A 170 -7.70 17.75 -10.88
CA TYR A 170 -6.70 18.81 -10.68
C TYR A 170 -5.35 18.44 -11.33
N ASP A 171 -4.24 18.68 -10.65
CA ASP A 171 -2.88 18.36 -11.07
C ASP A 171 -2.36 17.04 -10.47
N GLN A 172 -3.24 16.16 -9.98
CA GLN A 172 -2.87 14.89 -9.34
C GLN A 172 -1.89 14.08 -10.19
N HIS A 173 -2.14 13.95 -11.51
CA HIS A 173 -1.29 13.16 -12.40
C HIS A 173 0.16 13.72 -12.51
N LEU A 174 0.36 15.00 -12.17
CA LEU A 174 1.67 15.66 -12.13
C LEU A 174 2.34 15.43 -10.79
N LEU A 175 1.66 15.81 -9.71
CA LEU A 175 2.25 15.89 -8.37
C LEU A 175 2.53 14.52 -7.78
N THR A 176 1.64 13.54 -7.98
CA THR A 176 1.83 12.19 -7.41
C THR A 176 2.92 11.39 -8.11
N ARG A 177 3.52 11.90 -9.20
CA ARG A 177 4.69 11.30 -9.86
C ARG A 177 6.02 11.88 -9.39
N ARG A 178 5.98 12.93 -8.55
CA ARG A 178 7.16 13.52 -7.95
C ARG A 178 7.47 12.84 -6.62
N ARG A 179 8.75 12.83 -6.25
CA ARG A 179 9.21 12.34 -4.97
C ARG A 179 8.75 13.27 -3.86
N ASP A 180 7.91 12.75 -2.97
CA ASP A 180 7.39 13.53 -1.84
C ASP A 180 8.35 13.51 -0.65
N ARG A 181 9.17 14.56 -0.54
CA ARG A 181 10.07 14.75 0.62
C ARG A 181 9.44 15.57 1.75
N ARG A 182 8.17 15.98 1.62
CA ARG A 182 7.48 16.86 2.58
C ARG A 182 6.60 16.09 3.54
N THR A 183 5.89 15.06 3.07
CA THR A 183 4.93 14.32 3.90
C THR A 183 5.39 12.91 4.28
N GLY A 184 4.79 12.34 5.31
CA GLY A 184 5.11 11.03 5.86
C GLY A 184 4.45 10.79 7.22
N LEU A 185 5.01 9.86 8.00
CA LEU A 185 4.56 9.56 9.37
C LEU A 185 4.51 10.80 10.25
N ASN A 186 5.55 11.63 10.22
CA ASN A 186 5.68 12.80 11.08
C ASN A 186 4.72 13.97 10.76
N THR A 187 4.02 13.90 9.64
CA THR A 187 3.07 14.92 9.17
C THR A 187 1.66 14.35 8.98
N LEU A 188 1.46 13.08 9.37
CA LEU A 188 0.18 12.41 9.29
C LEU A 188 -0.84 13.08 10.20
N ASN A 189 -2.00 13.44 9.65
CA ASN A 189 -3.07 14.10 10.39
C ASN A 189 -4.38 13.29 10.28
N TYR A 190 -4.90 12.86 11.42
CA TYR A 190 -6.05 11.95 11.50
C TYR A 190 -6.68 11.95 12.89
N TYR A 191 -7.91 11.43 12.97
CA TYR A 191 -8.59 11.12 14.22
C TYR A 191 -8.95 9.64 14.29
N VAL A 192 -8.72 9.01 15.46
CA VAL A 192 -9.25 7.68 15.75
C VAL A 192 -10.67 7.83 16.31
N MET A 193 -11.66 7.57 15.46
CA MET A 193 -13.07 7.70 15.81
C MET A 193 -13.54 6.60 16.76
N SER A 194 -13.02 5.38 16.61
CA SER A 194 -13.28 4.28 17.55
C SER A 194 -12.25 3.16 17.43
N ARG A 195 -12.03 2.43 18.53
CA ARG A 195 -11.22 1.21 18.56
C ARG A 195 -12.09 0.02 18.96
N ARG A 196 -12.13 -1.03 18.14
CA ARG A 196 -12.92 -2.22 18.40
C ARG A 196 -12.03 -3.45 18.38
N LYS A 197 -12.02 -4.21 19.48
CA LYS A 197 -11.40 -5.54 19.52
C LYS A 197 -12.45 -6.54 19.06
N LEU A 198 -12.16 -7.25 17.96
CA LEU A 198 -13.07 -8.23 17.38
C LEU A 198 -12.41 -9.61 17.34
N SER A 199 -13.22 -10.62 17.07
CA SER A 199 -12.76 -11.98 16.79
C SER A 199 -13.54 -12.55 15.61
N ILE A 200 -12.86 -13.21 14.69
CA ILE A 200 -13.46 -13.97 13.58
C ILE A 200 -12.95 -15.40 13.72
N GLU A 201 -13.82 -16.39 13.91
CA GLU A 201 -13.45 -17.80 14.11
C GLU A 201 -12.36 -18.01 15.18
N GLY A 202 -12.48 -17.28 16.30
CA GLY A 202 -11.51 -17.31 17.42
C GLY A 202 -10.20 -16.54 17.18
N PHE A 203 -9.96 -15.99 15.99
CA PHE A 203 -8.80 -15.16 15.70
C PHE A 203 -9.07 -13.70 16.06
N ARG A 204 -8.26 -13.14 16.97
CA ARG A 204 -8.42 -11.77 17.46
C ARG A 204 -7.82 -10.77 16.49
N LEU A 205 -8.52 -9.65 16.31
CA LEU A 205 -8.07 -8.50 15.52
C LEU A 205 -8.50 -7.19 16.19
N THR A 206 -7.91 -6.08 15.75
CA THR A 206 -8.35 -4.74 16.15
C THR A 206 -8.75 -3.93 14.94
N VAL A 207 -9.98 -3.41 14.96
CA VAL A 207 -10.47 -2.48 13.95
C VAL A 207 -10.36 -1.07 14.49
N LEU A 208 -9.67 -0.21 13.75
CA LEU A 208 -9.57 1.22 14.01
C LEU A 208 -10.40 1.95 12.97
N ASN A 209 -11.46 2.63 13.40
CA ASN A 209 -12.17 3.56 12.53
C ASN A 209 -11.43 4.89 12.56
N VAL A 210 -10.95 5.32 11.40
CA VAL A 210 -10.02 6.44 11.25
C VAL A 210 -10.62 7.46 10.29
N ALA A 211 -10.65 8.72 10.71
CA ALA A 211 -10.97 9.84 9.85
C ALA A 211 -9.66 10.58 9.51
N LEU A 212 -9.18 10.42 8.29
CA LEU A 212 -8.03 11.17 7.77
C LEU A 212 -8.42 12.62 7.56
N GLN A 213 -7.44 13.52 7.69
CA GLN A 213 -7.59 14.93 7.34
C GLN A 213 -6.98 15.18 5.97
N CYS A 214 -7.67 15.96 5.15
CA CYS A 214 -7.15 16.46 3.88
C CYS A 214 -6.97 17.98 3.96
N ASP A 215 -5.77 18.46 3.58
CA ASP A 215 -5.59 19.86 3.23
C ASP A 215 -5.93 20.03 1.75
N GLU A 216 -7.13 20.54 1.44
CA GLU A 216 -7.60 20.75 0.07
C GLU A 216 -6.72 21.76 -0.70
N LYS A 217 -5.88 22.56 -0.04
CA LYS A 217 -4.94 23.46 -0.73
C LYS A 217 -3.71 22.73 -1.26
N GLU A 218 -3.26 21.68 -0.57
CA GLU A 218 -2.07 20.91 -0.95
C GLU A 218 -2.44 19.67 -1.77
N THR A 219 -3.54 18.99 -1.42
CA THR A 219 -4.00 17.77 -2.11
C THR A 219 -5.49 17.83 -2.45
N PRO A 220 -5.95 18.78 -3.29
CA PRO A 220 -7.36 18.93 -3.64
C PRO A 220 -7.98 17.67 -4.25
N TRP A 221 -7.18 16.78 -4.83
CA TRP A 221 -7.62 15.50 -5.39
C TRP A 221 -8.00 14.45 -4.32
N CYS A 222 -7.99 14.78 -3.04
CA CYS A 222 -8.62 13.97 -1.98
C CYS A 222 -10.13 13.87 -2.15
N ASP A 223 -10.75 14.85 -2.84
CA ASP A 223 -12.14 14.81 -3.30
C ASP A 223 -12.26 15.38 -4.72
N CYS A 224 -12.59 14.51 -5.68
CA CYS A 224 -12.76 14.92 -7.08
C CYS A 224 -14.19 15.41 -7.40
N GLN A 225 -15.16 15.35 -6.48
CA GLN A 225 -16.55 15.73 -6.75
C GLN A 225 -16.70 17.21 -7.12
N ARG A 226 -15.80 18.07 -6.62
CA ARG A 226 -15.79 19.52 -6.87
C ARG A 226 -14.95 19.93 -8.08
N SER A 227 -14.31 18.98 -8.77
CA SER A 227 -13.43 19.27 -9.91
C SER A 227 -14.27 19.69 -11.14
N MET A 228 -14.50 21.00 -11.30
CA MET A 228 -15.27 21.57 -12.41
C MET A 228 -14.49 21.70 -13.73
N ASN A 229 -13.19 21.43 -13.77
CA ASN A 229 -12.36 21.62 -14.97
C ASN A 229 -11.41 20.44 -15.24
N ASN A 230 -11.40 19.97 -16.49
CA ASN A 230 -10.38 19.06 -16.99
C ASN A 230 -9.06 19.82 -17.13
N SER A 231 -8.04 19.43 -16.37
CA SER A 231 -6.67 19.90 -16.57
C SER A 231 -6.24 19.66 -18.02
N ASN A 232 -5.63 20.66 -18.69
CA ASN A 232 -5.10 20.49 -20.05
C ASN A 232 -4.01 19.40 -20.03
N MET A 233 -4.32 18.26 -20.65
CA MET A 233 -3.47 17.07 -20.64
C MET A 233 -2.13 17.30 -21.38
N GLU A 234 -2.07 18.23 -22.32
CA GLU A 234 -0.86 18.53 -23.10
C GLU A 234 0.12 19.39 -22.29
N GLU A 235 -0.39 20.38 -21.57
CA GLU A 235 0.38 21.18 -20.62
C GLU A 235 0.92 20.33 -19.47
N SER A 236 0.10 19.41 -18.97
CA SER A 236 0.50 18.42 -17.98
C SER A 236 1.69 17.56 -18.45
N LYS A 237 1.71 17.12 -19.71
CA LYS A 237 2.83 16.37 -20.27
C LYS A 237 4.11 17.20 -20.34
N LYS A 238 4.02 18.48 -20.69
CA LYS A 238 5.17 19.40 -20.72
C LYS A 238 5.75 19.61 -19.32
N ILE A 239 4.90 19.81 -18.31
CA ILE A 239 5.34 19.94 -16.91
C ILE A 239 6.04 18.66 -16.44
N LEU A 240 5.50 17.48 -16.75
CA LEU A 240 6.15 16.21 -16.40
C LEU A 240 7.52 16.04 -17.08
N ALA A 241 7.64 16.42 -18.35
CA ALA A 241 8.89 16.33 -19.09
C ALA A 241 9.97 17.29 -18.57
N ALA A 242 9.57 18.38 -17.90
CA ALA A 242 10.47 19.36 -17.31
C ALA A 242 10.96 18.99 -15.89
N ILE A 243 10.36 17.99 -15.23
CA ILE A 243 10.79 17.55 -13.90
C ILE A 243 12.14 16.84 -14.01
N PRO A 244 13.14 17.20 -13.19
CA PRO A 244 14.41 16.50 -13.16
C PRO A 244 14.21 14.98 -12.94
N PRO A 245 14.89 14.09 -13.68
CA PRO A 245 14.68 12.64 -13.57
C PRO A 245 14.87 12.07 -12.17
N ASN A 246 15.75 12.67 -11.36
CA ASN A 246 16.01 12.32 -9.96
C ASN A 246 14.87 12.71 -8.99
N GLU A 247 13.90 13.50 -9.44
CA GLU A 247 12.70 13.87 -8.67
C GLU A 247 11.47 13.03 -9.04
N LEU A 248 11.57 12.13 -10.02
CA LEU A 248 10.46 11.25 -10.43
C LEU A 248 10.55 9.87 -9.75
N ILE A 249 9.43 9.38 -9.22
CA ILE A 249 9.34 8.14 -8.43
C ILE A 249 9.23 6.86 -9.29
N ALA A 250 10.10 6.75 -10.31
CA ALA A 250 10.17 5.72 -11.35
C ALA A 250 9.41 6.06 -12.66
N PRO A 251 9.94 5.59 -13.82
CA PRO A 251 9.39 5.89 -15.14
C PRO A 251 8.01 5.26 -15.35
N LYS A 252 7.22 5.83 -16.28
CA LYS A 252 5.94 5.25 -16.71
C LYS A 252 6.15 3.79 -17.14
N ILE A 253 5.50 2.88 -16.43
CA ILE A 253 5.51 1.45 -16.75
C ILE A 253 4.65 1.21 -18.01
N ASP A 254 5.18 0.43 -18.94
CA ASP A 254 4.38 -0.12 -20.04
C ASP A 254 3.41 -1.17 -19.48
N ARG A 255 2.15 -0.76 -19.29
CA ARG A 255 1.11 -1.63 -18.73
C ARG A 255 0.94 -2.93 -19.53
N LYS A 256 1.15 -2.93 -20.85
CA LYS A 256 0.97 -4.15 -21.67
C LYS A 256 2.04 -5.21 -21.39
N LYS A 257 3.24 -4.79 -20.99
CA LYS A 257 4.38 -5.69 -20.72
C LYS A 257 4.43 -6.15 -19.28
N HIS A 258 3.96 -5.32 -18.36
CA HIS A 258 4.21 -5.51 -16.93
C HIS A 258 2.96 -5.64 -16.07
N ILE A 259 1.79 -5.53 -16.67
CA ILE A 259 0.53 -5.74 -15.96
C ILE A 259 -0.25 -6.81 -16.72
N SER A 260 -0.56 -7.92 -16.04
CA SER A 260 -1.42 -8.94 -16.61
C SER A 260 -2.77 -8.33 -16.97
N ARG A 261 -3.30 -8.73 -18.13
CA ARG A 261 -4.71 -8.43 -18.47
C ARG A 261 -5.57 -9.30 -17.57
N ASP A 262 -6.58 -8.70 -16.96
CA ASP A 262 -7.53 -9.47 -16.16
C ASP A 262 -8.28 -10.44 -17.08
N ALA A 263 -8.42 -11.70 -16.63
CA ALA A 263 -9.45 -12.62 -17.09
C ALA A 263 -10.75 -12.33 -16.36
#